data_AF-A0A364KKP3-F1
#
_entry.id   AF-A0A364KKP3-F1
#
_cell.length_a   1.000
_cell.length_b   1.000
_cell.length_c   1.000
_cell.angle_alpha   90.00
_cell.angle_beta   90.00
_cell.angle_gamma   90.00
#
_symmetry.space_group_name_H-M   'P 1'
#
loop_
_entity.id
_entity.type
_entity.pdbx_description
1 polymer ?
#
loop_
_entity_poly.entity_id
_entity_poly.type
_entity_poly.pdbx_seq_one_letter_code
_entity_poly.pdbx_strand_id
1 'polypeptide(L)'
;MGKYNLTALRVRQTALRQKASAKIDKLPEWVDIVGDIPPAQVVVRHQPIQHEYFRQRIRTVPGTSKSEVFLESVQQKKISHNKKPSKLFQPLKIKYEEDQLRKEFFRDHPWELARPRIVLEKSGKDFENYDWSRLQQPGRRLDGESVVQRQLWLLNNVPDMTKTAAYDIARREFYRLRLRQEIEQRVAAEEAEATGAVFGTRMLDVSMALEGKVFEDWKVWAKTQAQILDQRQAAFVGAPEVAIPADDSRVSAIEAEVEVDAEP
;
A
#
# COMPACT_ATOMS: atom_id res chain seq x y z
N MET A 1 -34.42 -8.02 16.85
CA MET A 1 -34.46 -7.00 15.76
C MET A 1 -34.78 -5.67 16.41
N GLY A 2 -33.79 -4.78 16.53
CA GLY A 2 -34.02 -3.45 17.12
C GLY A 2 -35.05 -2.66 16.31
N LYS A 3 -35.96 -1.95 16.97
CA LYS A 3 -36.93 -1.07 16.30
C LYS A 3 -36.14 0.09 15.66
N TYR A 4 -36.34 0.32 14.36
CA TYR A 4 -35.74 1.48 13.69
C TYR A 4 -36.30 2.77 14.27
N ASN A 5 -35.42 3.68 14.71
CA ASN A 5 -35.84 5.01 15.15
C ASN A 5 -35.90 5.96 13.95
N LEU A 6 -37.11 6.38 13.57
CA LEU A 6 -37.37 7.28 12.43
C LEU A 6 -37.67 8.73 12.87
N THR A 7 -37.49 9.08 14.15
CA THR A 7 -37.78 10.43 14.65
C THR A 7 -36.94 11.50 13.94
N ALA A 8 -35.66 11.21 13.68
CA ALA A 8 -34.74 12.11 12.99
C ALA A 8 -35.13 12.43 11.54
N LEU A 9 -35.87 11.54 10.87
CA LEU A 9 -36.37 11.78 9.51
C LEU A 9 -37.73 12.49 9.50
N ARG A 10 -38.44 12.50 10.63
CA ARG A 10 -39.79 13.03 10.76
C ARG A 10 -39.86 14.36 11.52
N VAL A 11 -38.73 15.04 11.71
CA VAL A 11 -38.63 16.29 12.50
C VAL A 11 -39.59 17.37 11.97
N ARG A 12 -39.69 17.51 10.64
CA ARG A 12 -40.66 18.42 10.00
C ARG A 12 -42.11 18.05 10.34
N GLN A 13 -42.46 16.76 10.24
CA GLN A 13 -43.80 16.29 10.59
C GLN A 13 -44.11 16.51 12.07
N THR A 14 -43.13 16.33 12.97
CA THR A 14 -43.32 16.59 14.40
C THR A 14 -43.48 18.08 14.71
N ALA A 15 -42.72 18.96 14.05
CA ALA A 15 -42.84 20.41 14.23
C ALA A 15 -44.20 20.94 13.74
N LEU A 16 -44.66 20.47 12.57
CA LEU A 16 -45.99 20.80 12.07
C LEU A 16 -47.10 20.33 13.02
N ARG A 17 -46.96 19.13 13.59
CA ARG A 17 -47.89 18.60 14.60
C ARG A 17 -47.88 19.40 15.90
N GLN A 18 -46.71 19.84 16.36
CA GLN A 18 -46.59 20.65 17.58
C GLN A 18 -47.22 22.03 17.42
N LYS A 19 -47.08 22.66 16.25
CA LYS A 19 -47.81 23.90 15.94
C LYS A 19 -49.31 23.67 15.84
N ALA A 20 -49.75 22.60 15.16
CA ALA A 20 -51.16 22.25 15.07
C ALA A 20 -51.80 21.98 16.44
N SER A 21 -51.03 21.46 17.40
CA SER A 21 -51.47 21.26 18.79
C SER A 21 -51.26 22.47 19.70
N ALA A 22 -50.93 23.64 19.14
CA ALA A 22 -50.62 24.87 19.89
C ALA A 22 -49.53 24.71 20.98
N LYS A 23 -48.59 23.77 20.82
CA LYS A 23 -47.41 23.64 21.72
C LYS A 23 -46.32 24.67 21.41
N ILE A 24 -46.31 25.17 20.17
CA ILE A 24 -45.35 26.16 19.68
C ILE A 24 -46.12 27.20 18.87
N ASP A 25 -45.89 28.48 19.14
CA ASP A 25 -46.58 29.59 18.49
C ASP A 25 -46.04 29.90 17.09
N LYS A 26 -44.71 29.82 16.92
CA LYS A 26 -44.01 30.12 15.66
C LYS A 26 -43.37 28.86 15.07
N LEU A 27 -43.51 28.66 13.76
CA LEU A 27 -42.75 27.59 13.10
C LEU A 27 -41.26 27.93 13.15
N PRO A 28 -40.40 26.93 13.39
CA PRO A 28 -38.99 27.09 13.13
C PRO A 28 -38.73 27.41 11.65
N GLU A 29 -37.79 28.30 11.37
CA GLU A 29 -37.45 28.77 10.01
C GLU A 29 -37.00 27.62 9.08
N TRP A 30 -36.43 26.55 9.62
CA TRP A 30 -35.99 25.38 8.84
C TRP A 30 -37.14 24.51 8.32
N VAL A 31 -38.39 24.66 8.81
CA VAL A 31 -39.52 23.80 8.44
C VAL A 31 -39.86 23.91 6.95
N ASP A 32 -39.75 25.11 6.40
CA ASP A 32 -40.01 25.39 4.99
C ASP A 32 -38.86 24.85 4.12
N ILE A 33 -37.61 25.07 4.54
CA ILE A 33 -36.39 24.54 3.89
C ILE A 33 -36.41 23.01 3.80
N VAL A 34 -36.79 22.31 4.87
CA VAL A 34 -36.92 20.83 4.88
C VAL A 34 -38.16 20.38 4.08
N GLY A 35 -39.10 21.28 3.82
CA GLY A 35 -40.19 21.04 2.88
C GLY A 35 -39.72 21.02 1.44
N ASP A 36 -38.86 21.96 1.08
CA ASP A 36 -38.27 22.08 -0.26
C ASP A 36 -37.24 20.97 -0.53
N ILE A 37 -36.49 20.58 0.51
CA ILE A 37 -35.49 19.51 0.45
C ILE A 37 -35.90 18.39 1.42
N PRO A 38 -36.83 17.51 1.04
CA PRO A 38 -37.24 16.39 1.89
C PRO A 38 -36.07 15.40 2.09
N PRO A 39 -35.97 14.77 3.28
CA PRO A 39 -34.91 13.80 3.55
C PRO A 39 -35.05 12.52 2.70
N ALA A 40 -33.92 11.90 2.34
CA ALA A 40 -33.89 10.69 1.52
C ALA A 40 -34.39 9.43 2.26
N GLN A 41 -34.79 8.41 1.50
CA GLN A 41 -35.24 7.13 2.01
C GLN A 41 -34.06 6.25 2.44
N VAL A 42 -33.86 6.06 3.75
CA VAL A 42 -32.63 5.44 4.30
C VAL A 42 -32.70 3.90 4.43
N VAL A 43 -33.89 3.31 4.56
CA VAL A 43 -34.06 1.90 4.99
C VAL A 43 -34.59 1.01 3.87
N VAL A 44 -34.00 1.11 2.67
CA VAL A 44 -34.29 0.20 1.55
C VAL A 44 -33.02 -0.55 1.16
N ARG A 45 -33.12 -1.87 1.10
CA ARG A 45 -32.05 -2.72 0.58
C ARG A 45 -32.20 -2.80 -0.94
N HIS A 46 -31.37 -2.07 -1.67
CA HIS A 46 -31.28 -2.18 -3.12
C HIS A 46 -30.35 -3.33 -3.52
N GLN A 47 -30.56 -3.89 -4.71
CA GLN A 47 -29.60 -4.83 -5.27
C GLN A 47 -28.31 -4.07 -5.66
N PRO A 48 -27.13 -4.61 -5.38
CA PRO A 48 -25.87 -3.96 -5.69
C PRO A 48 -25.60 -3.94 -7.19
N ILE A 49 -24.79 -2.99 -7.64
CA ILE A 49 -24.30 -2.92 -9.02
C ILE A 49 -23.47 -4.17 -9.32
N GLN A 50 -23.74 -4.80 -10.47
CA GLN A 50 -23.00 -5.95 -10.94
C GLN A 50 -21.73 -5.49 -11.67
N HIS A 51 -20.56 -5.78 -11.11
CA HIS A 51 -19.28 -5.54 -11.76
C HIS A 51 -18.86 -6.80 -12.52
N GLU A 52 -19.05 -6.79 -13.84
CA GLU A 52 -18.66 -7.90 -14.69
C GLU A 52 -17.14 -7.91 -14.90
N TYR A 53 -16.52 -9.08 -14.72
CA TYR A 53 -15.08 -9.24 -14.85
C TYR A 53 -14.73 -9.59 -16.30
N PHE A 54 -14.62 -8.56 -17.13
CA PHE A 54 -14.24 -8.67 -18.54
C PHE A 54 -12.77 -8.35 -18.78
N ARG A 55 -12.22 -8.96 -19.83
CA ARG A 55 -10.96 -8.57 -20.45
C ARG A 55 -11.24 -8.04 -21.83
N GLN A 56 -10.74 -6.86 -22.13
CA GLN A 56 -10.75 -6.34 -23.49
C GLN A 56 -9.51 -6.88 -24.21
N ARG A 57 -9.69 -7.37 -25.44
CA ARG A 57 -8.60 -7.85 -26.29
C ARG A 57 -8.84 -7.48 -27.75
N ILE A 58 -7.76 -7.33 -28.49
CA ILE A 58 -7.79 -7.20 -29.95
C ILE A 58 -7.29 -8.48 -30.58
N ARG A 59 -8.06 -9.01 -31.53
CA ARG A 59 -7.64 -10.12 -32.39
C ARG A 59 -7.69 -9.72 -33.85
N THR A 60 -6.84 -10.34 -34.66
CA THR A 60 -7.03 -10.31 -36.11
C THR A 60 -8.13 -11.29 -36.50
N VAL A 61 -9.04 -10.86 -37.38
CA VAL A 61 -10.10 -11.74 -37.87
C VAL A 61 -9.49 -12.75 -38.85
N PRO A 62 -9.63 -14.06 -38.64
CA PRO A 62 -9.12 -15.05 -39.58
C PRO A 62 -9.67 -14.80 -40.99
N GLY A 63 -8.79 -14.51 -41.95
CA GLY A 63 -9.15 -14.24 -43.34
C GLY A 63 -9.30 -12.76 -43.73
N THR A 64 -9.20 -11.80 -42.80
CA THR A 64 -9.13 -10.36 -43.14
C THR A 64 -8.07 -9.64 -42.30
N SER A 65 -7.42 -8.61 -42.85
CA SER A 65 -6.42 -7.79 -42.12
C SER A 65 -7.04 -6.81 -41.11
N LYS A 66 -8.32 -6.98 -40.78
CA LYS A 66 -9.04 -6.09 -39.86
C LYS A 66 -8.87 -6.58 -38.43
N SER A 67 -8.63 -5.65 -37.51
CA SER A 67 -8.56 -5.89 -36.07
C SER A 67 -9.93 -5.68 -35.43
N GLU A 68 -10.40 -6.65 -34.66
CA GLU A 68 -11.66 -6.55 -33.90
C GLU A 68 -11.40 -6.59 -32.40
N VAL A 69 -12.04 -5.67 -31.68
CA VAL A 69 -12.06 -5.66 -30.22
C VAL A 69 -13.13 -6.65 -29.76
N PHE A 70 -12.75 -7.64 -28.96
CA PHE A 70 -13.70 -8.54 -28.30
C PHE A 70 -13.52 -8.50 -26.78
N LEU A 71 -14.64 -8.67 -26.07
CA LEU A 71 -14.70 -8.71 -24.62
C LEU A 71 -14.80 -10.17 -24.17
N GLU A 72 -13.78 -10.65 -23.47
CA GLU A 72 -13.75 -11.99 -22.90
C GLU A 72 -14.28 -11.95 -21.46
N SER A 73 -15.38 -12.64 -21.18
CA SER A 73 -15.86 -12.84 -19.81
C SER A 73 -15.00 -13.90 -19.11
N VAL A 74 -14.17 -13.50 -18.14
CA VAL A 74 -13.20 -14.41 -17.50
C VAL A 74 -13.87 -15.37 -16.51
N GLN A 75 -15.04 -15.00 -15.99
CA GLN A 75 -15.76 -15.80 -14.99
C GLN A 75 -17.22 -15.99 -15.40
N GLN A 76 -17.48 -16.94 -16.30
CA GLN A 76 -18.80 -17.56 -16.34
C GLN A 76 -18.92 -18.51 -15.15
N LYS A 77 -19.28 -17.98 -13.97
CA LYS A 77 -19.70 -18.84 -12.87
C LYS A 77 -20.88 -19.66 -13.37
N LYS A 78 -20.75 -20.99 -13.43
CA LYS A 78 -21.88 -21.88 -13.68
C LYS A 78 -22.88 -21.71 -12.54
N ILE A 79 -23.98 -21.01 -12.81
CA ILE A 79 -25.06 -20.83 -11.85
C ILE A 79 -25.73 -22.19 -11.69
N SER A 80 -25.69 -22.75 -10.48
CA SER A 80 -26.44 -23.97 -10.17
C SER A 80 -27.92 -23.61 -10.10
N HIS A 81 -28.67 -23.98 -11.13
CA HIS A 81 -30.11 -23.69 -11.27
C HIS A 81 -30.96 -24.28 -10.11
N ASN A 82 -30.41 -25.24 -9.34
CA ASN A 82 -31.13 -25.94 -8.28
C ASN A 82 -30.97 -25.29 -6.89
N LYS A 83 -30.23 -24.18 -6.75
CA LYS A 83 -30.01 -23.53 -5.45
C LYS A 83 -30.62 -22.13 -5.40
N LYS A 84 -31.37 -21.84 -4.33
CA LYS A 84 -31.88 -20.49 -4.08
C LYS A 84 -30.70 -19.51 -3.89
N PRO A 85 -30.65 -18.38 -4.60
CA PRO A 85 -29.56 -17.43 -4.47
C PRO A 85 -29.56 -16.81 -3.07
N SER A 86 -28.41 -16.88 -2.40
CA SER A 86 -28.17 -16.17 -1.14
C SER A 86 -27.41 -14.87 -1.43
N LYS A 87 -27.48 -13.89 -0.53
CA LYS A 87 -26.68 -12.65 -0.57
C LYS A 87 -27.00 -11.68 -1.73
N LEU A 88 -28.25 -11.66 -2.19
CA LEU A 88 -28.72 -10.76 -3.27
C LEU A 88 -28.52 -9.26 -2.98
N PHE A 89 -28.51 -8.86 -1.70
CA PHE A 89 -28.36 -7.47 -1.27
C PHE A 89 -26.96 -7.16 -0.71
N GLN A 90 -26.00 -8.09 -0.85
CA GLN A 90 -24.64 -7.90 -0.35
C GLN A 90 -23.79 -7.23 -1.44
N PRO A 91 -23.05 -6.14 -1.15
CA PRO A 91 -22.18 -5.51 -2.13
C PRO A 91 -21.15 -6.49 -2.68
N LEU A 92 -20.94 -6.43 -4.00
CA LEU A 92 -20.04 -7.32 -4.72
C LEU A 92 -18.59 -6.82 -4.62
N LYS A 93 -17.63 -7.76 -4.65
CA LYS A 93 -16.21 -7.41 -4.69
C LYS A 93 -15.84 -6.95 -6.10
N ILE A 94 -15.33 -5.73 -6.20
CA ILE A 94 -14.79 -5.18 -7.45
C ILE A 94 -13.47 -5.91 -7.74
N LYS A 95 -13.30 -6.37 -8.99
CA LYS A 95 -12.08 -7.05 -9.45
C LYS A 95 -11.65 -6.48 -10.77
N TYR A 96 -10.35 -6.26 -10.91
CA TYR A 96 -9.73 -5.73 -12.11
C TYR A 96 -8.76 -6.74 -12.71
N GLU A 97 -8.48 -6.62 -14.00
CA GLU A 97 -7.54 -7.51 -14.69
C GLU A 97 -6.12 -7.28 -14.17
N GLU A 98 -5.82 -6.00 -13.95
CA GLU A 98 -4.58 -5.43 -13.44
C GLU A 98 -4.20 -6.00 -12.08
N ASP A 99 -5.16 -6.40 -11.24
CA ASP A 99 -4.88 -7.00 -9.93
C ASP A 99 -4.08 -8.30 -10.05
N GLN A 100 -4.36 -9.09 -11.10
CA GLN A 100 -3.60 -10.30 -11.37
C GLN A 100 -2.19 -9.97 -11.89
N LEU A 101 -2.08 -8.95 -12.74
CA LEU A 101 -0.80 -8.49 -13.28
C LEU A 101 0.11 -7.91 -12.18
N ARG A 102 -0.46 -7.11 -11.27
CA ARG A 102 0.24 -6.56 -10.09
C ARG A 102 0.82 -7.67 -9.23
N LYS A 103 0.02 -8.69 -8.91
CA LYS A 103 0.47 -9.83 -8.09
C LYS A 103 1.64 -10.57 -8.72
N GLU A 104 1.59 -10.80 -10.02
CA GLU A 104 2.67 -11.46 -10.74
C GLU A 104 3.93 -10.60 -10.75
N PHE A 105 3.81 -9.31 -11.07
CA PHE A 105 4.95 -8.39 -11.10
C PHE A 105 5.66 -8.27 -9.74
N PHE A 106 4.93 -8.01 -8.65
CA PHE A 106 5.52 -7.84 -7.32
C PHE A 106 6.01 -9.13 -6.69
N ARG A 107 5.49 -10.29 -7.13
CA ARG A 107 6.05 -11.59 -6.74
C ARG A 107 7.42 -11.80 -7.36
N ASP A 108 7.58 -11.43 -8.64
CA ASP A 108 8.84 -11.55 -9.35
C ASP A 108 9.85 -10.46 -8.91
N HIS A 109 9.37 -9.30 -8.45
CA HIS A 109 10.20 -8.17 -8.00
C HIS A 109 9.88 -7.74 -6.55
N PRO A 110 10.24 -8.53 -5.52
CA PRO A 110 9.92 -8.21 -4.13
C PRO A 110 10.49 -6.86 -3.68
N TRP A 111 11.69 -6.52 -4.14
CA TRP A 111 12.38 -5.27 -3.77
C TRP A 111 11.78 -4.00 -4.38
N GLU A 112 10.88 -4.11 -5.36
CA GLU A 112 10.11 -2.94 -5.81
C GLU A 112 9.09 -2.49 -4.74
N LEU A 113 8.72 -3.36 -3.78
CA LEU A 113 7.91 -2.97 -2.62
C LEU A 113 8.68 -2.14 -1.59
N ALA A 114 10.01 -2.26 -1.55
CA ALA A 114 10.85 -1.47 -0.65
C ALA A 114 10.97 0.00 -1.13
N ARG A 115 10.66 0.28 -2.39
CA ARG A 115 10.67 1.65 -2.92
C ARG A 115 9.45 2.42 -2.40
N PRO A 116 9.64 3.59 -1.76
CA PRO A 116 8.54 4.33 -1.15
C PRO A 116 7.59 4.89 -2.21
N ARG A 117 6.29 4.58 -2.05
CA ARG A 117 5.22 5.03 -2.94
C ARG A 117 4.29 6.00 -2.21
N ILE A 118 3.99 7.12 -2.85
CA ILE A 118 3.00 8.10 -2.37
C ILE A 118 1.64 7.69 -2.92
N VAL A 119 0.69 7.39 -2.02
CA VAL A 119 -0.70 7.01 -2.36
C VAL A 119 -1.65 8.21 -2.32
N LEU A 120 -1.24 9.30 -1.68
CA LEU A 120 -2.01 10.54 -1.62
C LEU A 120 -2.16 11.13 -3.03
N GLU A 121 -3.40 11.23 -3.50
CA GLU A 121 -3.75 11.84 -4.77
C GLU A 121 -3.74 13.37 -4.65
N LYS A 122 -3.35 14.07 -5.71
CA LYS A 122 -3.39 15.54 -5.75
C LYS A 122 -4.77 16.02 -6.20
N SER A 123 -5.15 15.68 -7.42
CA SER A 123 -6.38 16.14 -8.09
C SER A 123 -7.44 15.05 -8.25
N GLY A 124 -7.02 13.77 -8.13
CA GLY A 124 -7.81 12.59 -8.48
C GLY A 124 -8.01 12.40 -10.00
N LYS A 125 -7.53 13.33 -10.84
CA LYS A 125 -7.66 13.31 -12.30
C LYS A 125 -6.35 13.07 -13.03
N ASP A 126 -5.33 12.63 -12.30
CA ASP A 126 -3.99 12.45 -12.86
C ASP A 126 -3.98 11.39 -13.98
N PHE A 127 -4.94 10.46 -13.98
CA PHE A 127 -5.07 9.40 -14.99
C PHE A 127 -5.45 9.91 -16.39
N GLU A 128 -6.06 11.09 -16.52
CA GLU A 128 -6.52 11.64 -17.81
C GLU A 128 -5.34 11.99 -18.73
N ASN A 129 -4.20 12.37 -18.14
CA ASN A 129 -3.03 12.86 -18.86
C ASN A 129 -2.01 11.78 -19.19
N TYR A 130 -2.27 10.52 -18.82
CA TYR A 130 -1.31 9.42 -19.00
C TYR A 130 -1.56 8.66 -20.29
N ASP A 131 -0.56 8.66 -21.17
CA ASP A 131 -0.56 7.86 -22.39
C ASP A 131 0.34 6.64 -22.24
N TRP A 132 -0.27 5.48 -22.00
CA TRP A 132 0.41 4.19 -21.80
C TRP A 132 1.03 3.59 -23.08
N SER A 133 1.08 4.35 -24.18
CA SER A 133 1.98 4.08 -25.31
C SER A 133 3.46 4.08 -24.92
N ARG A 134 3.81 4.73 -23.80
CA ARG A 134 5.15 4.74 -23.20
C ARG A 134 5.07 4.41 -21.71
N LEU A 135 6.18 3.96 -21.13
CA LEU A 135 6.22 3.60 -19.72
C LEU A 135 6.43 4.81 -18.78
N GLN A 136 7.24 5.79 -19.21
CA GLN A 136 7.43 7.06 -18.50
C GLN A 136 6.25 7.98 -18.77
N GLN A 137 5.69 8.53 -17.69
CA GLN A 137 4.59 9.49 -17.75
C GLN A 137 5.01 10.80 -17.07
N PRO A 138 4.55 11.96 -17.57
CA PRO A 138 4.85 13.23 -16.95
C PRO A 138 4.28 13.28 -15.53
N GLY A 139 5.08 13.72 -14.55
CA GLY A 139 4.64 13.87 -13.16
C GLY A 139 4.47 12.57 -12.37
N ARG A 140 4.61 11.40 -13.01
CA ARG A 140 4.56 10.09 -12.35
C ARG A 140 5.96 9.52 -12.16
N ARG A 141 6.21 8.91 -11.00
CA ARG A 141 7.46 8.16 -10.77
C ARG A 141 7.42 6.81 -11.51
N LEU A 142 8.60 6.31 -11.83
CA LEU A 142 8.78 5.00 -12.42
C LEU A 142 8.49 3.92 -11.37
N ASP A 143 7.35 3.23 -11.50
CA ASP A 143 6.88 2.21 -10.55
C ASP A 143 6.39 0.94 -11.27
N GLY A 144 6.20 -0.14 -10.53
CA GLY A 144 5.59 -1.38 -11.03
C GLY A 144 4.21 -1.21 -11.66
N GLU A 145 3.42 -0.24 -11.18
CA GLU A 145 2.14 0.11 -11.81
C GLU A 145 2.30 0.64 -13.23
N SER A 146 3.39 1.34 -13.56
CA SER A 146 3.64 1.76 -14.95
C SER A 146 3.84 0.54 -15.85
N VAL A 147 4.48 -0.51 -15.33
CA VAL A 147 4.67 -1.78 -16.04
C VAL A 147 3.33 -2.47 -16.28
N VAL A 148 2.48 -2.54 -15.24
CA VAL A 148 1.15 -3.14 -15.34
C VAL A 148 0.27 -2.41 -16.36
N GLN A 149 0.23 -1.08 -16.31
CA GLN A 149 -0.57 -0.30 -17.25
C GLN A 149 -0.03 -0.35 -18.68
N ARG A 150 1.30 -0.32 -18.85
CA ARG A 150 1.96 -0.55 -20.13
C ARG A 150 1.64 -1.94 -20.71
N GLN A 151 1.69 -2.97 -19.87
CA GLN A 151 1.33 -4.34 -20.24
C GLN A 151 -0.15 -4.43 -20.65
N LEU A 152 -1.05 -3.82 -19.89
CA LEU A 152 -2.48 -3.79 -20.20
C LEU A 152 -2.73 -3.06 -21.53
N TRP A 153 -2.08 -1.92 -21.74
CA TRP A 153 -2.16 -1.17 -22.99
C TRP A 153 -1.71 -2.00 -24.19
N LEU A 154 -0.62 -2.76 -24.07
CA LEU A 154 -0.15 -3.65 -25.14
C LEU A 154 -1.17 -4.75 -25.46
N LEU A 155 -1.81 -5.33 -24.45
CA LEU A 155 -2.84 -6.36 -24.62
C LEU A 155 -4.13 -5.81 -25.25
N ASN A 156 -4.41 -4.54 -25.02
CA ASN A 156 -5.62 -3.89 -25.51
C ASN A 156 -5.45 -3.26 -26.89
N ASN A 157 -4.22 -2.93 -27.32
CA ASN A 157 -3.97 -2.22 -28.59
C ASN A 157 -3.25 -3.07 -29.65
N VAL A 158 -2.44 -4.05 -29.24
CA VAL A 158 -1.69 -4.89 -30.19
C VAL A 158 -2.47 -6.17 -30.47
N PRO A 159 -2.76 -6.50 -31.74
CA PRO A 159 -3.49 -7.71 -32.08
C PRO A 159 -2.72 -8.97 -31.69
N ASP A 160 -3.45 -9.97 -31.19
CA ASP A 160 -2.96 -11.33 -30.91
C ASP A 160 -1.75 -11.38 -29.96
N MET A 161 -1.58 -10.35 -29.13
CA MET A 161 -0.52 -10.26 -28.13
C MET A 161 -0.82 -11.18 -26.94
N THR A 162 0.14 -12.03 -26.57
CA THR A 162 0.01 -12.86 -25.37
C THR A 162 0.38 -12.07 -24.11
N LYS A 163 -0.21 -12.46 -22.97
CA LYS A 163 0.07 -11.85 -21.67
C LYS A 163 1.56 -11.87 -21.31
N THR A 164 2.26 -12.97 -21.62
CA THR A 164 3.69 -13.14 -21.35
C THR A 164 4.55 -12.26 -22.25
N ALA A 165 4.25 -12.18 -23.55
CA ALA A 165 4.98 -11.31 -24.47
C ALA A 165 4.81 -9.83 -24.09
N ALA A 166 3.59 -9.39 -23.78
CA ALA A 166 3.33 -8.03 -23.29
C ALA A 166 4.09 -7.75 -21.98
N TYR A 167 4.15 -8.72 -21.07
CA TYR A 167 4.91 -8.61 -19.82
C TYR A 167 6.41 -8.43 -20.08
N ASP A 168 7.00 -9.24 -20.96
CA ASP A 168 8.42 -9.17 -21.28
C ASP A 168 8.83 -7.84 -21.92
N ILE A 169 7.99 -7.30 -22.80
CA ILE A 169 8.22 -5.99 -23.42
C ILE A 169 8.21 -4.90 -22.34
N ALA A 170 7.14 -4.82 -21.54
CA ALA A 170 7.01 -3.82 -20.49
C ALA A 170 8.13 -3.93 -19.43
N ARG A 171 8.50 -5.16 -19.06
CA ARG A 171 9.57 -5.45 -18.10
C ARG A 171 10.95 -5.03 -18.61
N ARG A 172 11.27 -5.30 -19.89
CA ARG A 172 12.54 -4.84 -20.49
C ARG A 172 12.61 -3.33 -20.59
N GLU A 173 11.52 -2.66 -20.97
CA GLU A 173 11.42 -1.19 -20.95
C GLU A 173 11.69 -0.66 -19.53
N PHE A 174 11.06 -1.27 -18.53
CA PHE A 174 11.24 -0.91 -17.12
C PHE A 174 12.69 -1.07 -16.64
N TYR A 175 13.34 -2.20 -16.96
CA TYR A 175 14.74 -2.43 -16.58
C TYR A 175 15.69 -1.41 -17.19
N ARG A 176 15.50 -1.07 -18.46
CA ARG A 176 16.32 -0.04 -19.12
C ARG A 176 16.21 1.31 -18.41
N LEU A 177 15.00 1.69 -18.01
CA LEU A 177 14.77 2.95 -17.31
C LEU A 177 15.31 2.94 -15.88
N ARG A 178 15.19 1.81 -15.17
CA ARG A 178 15.78 1.64 -13.83
C ARG A 178 17.30 1.71 -13.87
N LEU A 179 17.93 0.98 -14.79
CA LEU A 179 19.37 1.01 -14.99
C LEU A 179 19.85 2.42 -15.30
N ARG A 180 19.13 3.12 -16.18
CA ARG A 180 19.43 4.51 -16.51
C ARG A 180 19.38 5.42 -15.28
N GLN A 181 18.33 5.32 -14.46
CA GLN A 181 18.22 6.12 -13.22
C GLN A 181 19.37 5.87 -12.25
N GLU A 182 19.80 4.61 -12.10
CA GLU A 182 20.90 4.24 -11.22
C GLU A 182 22.25 4.78 -11.72
N ILE A 183 22.52 4.65 -13.03
CA ILE A 183 23.72 5.22 -13.66
C ILE A 183 23.71 6.74 -13.53
N GLU A 184 22.57 7.40 -13.79
CA GLU A 184 22.44 8.86 -13.67
C GLU A 184 22.76 9.33 -12.24
N GLN A 185 22.25 8.64 -11.22
CA GLN A 185 22.53 8.99 -9.82
C GLN A 185 24.01 8.78 -9.46
N ARG A 186 24.61 7.68 -9.91
CA ARG A 186 26.02 7.37 -9.64
C ARG A 186 26.95 8.37 -10.32
N VAL A 187 26.75 8.61 -11.61
CA VAL A 187 27.57 9.55 -12.38
C VAL A 187 27.42 10.96 -11.80
N ALA A 188 26.21 11.39 -11.44
CA ALA A 188 26.02 12.70 -10.82
C ALA A 188 26.76 12.85 -9.48
N ALA A 189 26.84 11.79 -8.68
CA ALA A 189 27.62 11.80 -7.44
C ALA A 189 29.12 11.87 -7.73
N GLU A 190 29.62 11.05 -8.67
CA GLU A 190 31.04 11.02 -9.07
C GLU A 190 31.48 12.37 -9.66
N GLU A 191 30.66 12.98 -10.51
CA GLU A 191 30.90 14.32 -11.08
C GLU A 191 30.94 15.40 -9.99
N ALA A 192 30.01 15.35 -9.03
CA ALA A 192 29.98 16.28 -7.91
C ALA A 192 31.25 16.16 -7.05
N GLU A 193 31.68 14.95 -6.69
CA GLU A 193 32.93 14.72 -5.94
C GLU A 193 34.15 15.20 -6.73
N ALA A 194 34.18 14.94 -8.05
CA ALA A 194 35.26 15.41 -8.92
C ALA A 194 35.36 16.95 -8.99
N THR A 195 34.23 17.65 -8.87
CA THR A 195 34.19 19.13 -8.78
C THR A 195 34.45 19.68 -7.38
N GLY A 196 34.75 18.83 -6.40
CA GLY A 196 35.06 19.22 -5.02
C GLY A 196 33.84 19.40 -4.13
N ALA A 197 32.66 18.89 -4.51
CA ALA A 197 31.51 18.87 -3.61
C ALA A 197 31.77 17.93 -2.43
N VAL A 198 31.46 18.39 -1.21
CA VAL A 198 31.56 17.59 0.01
C VAL A 198 30.16 17.17 0.43
N PHE A 199 29.94 15.86 0.54
CA PHE A 199 28.69 15.29 1.05
C PHE A 199 28.71 15.13 2.56
N GLY A 200 27.53 15.16 3.19
CA GLY A 200 27.36 14.79 4.59
C GLY A 200 27.53 13.29 4.82
N THR A 201 27.15 12.83 6.01
CA THR A 201 27.21 11.40 6.37
C THR A 201 26.40 10.55 5.39
N ARG A 202 27.00 9.48 4.89
CA ARG A 202 26.32 8.57 3.97
C ARG A 202 25.30 7.73 4.75
N MET A 203 24.27 7.24 4.06
CA MET A 203 23.24 6.40 4.69
C MET A 203 23.84 5.16 5.37
N LEU A 204 24.93 4.60 4.82
CA LEU A 204 25.63 3.44 5.37
C LEU A 204 26.27 3.73 6.74
N ASP A 205 26.86 4.92 6.90
CA ASP A 205 27.47 5.34 8.16
C ASP A 205 26.39 5.63 9.21
N VAL A 206 25.29 6.26 8.79
CA VAL A 206 24.12 6.51 9.63
C VAL A 206 23.52 5.20 10.12
N SER A 207 23.38 4.19 9.24
CA SER A 207 22.89 2.87 9.66
C SER A 207 23.83 2.18 10.64
N MET A 208 25.15 2.22 10.39
CA MET A 208 26.14 1.63 11.31
C MET A 208 26.07 2.27 12.70
N ALA A 209 25.93 3.60 12.76
CA ALA A 209 25.79 4.30 14.03
C ALA A 209 24.52 3.94 14.79
N LEU A 210 23.40 3.70 14.09
CA LEU A 210 22.15 3.23 14.70
C LEU A 210 22.26 1.78 15.18
N GLU A 211 22.86 0.90 14.38
CA GLU A 211 23.11 -0.50 14.74
C GLU A 211 24.02 -0.59 15.97
N GLY A 212 25.07 0.23 16.04
CA GLY A 212 25.95 0.32 17.21
C GLY A 212 25.19 0.68 18.49
N LYS A 213 24.28 1.68 18.44
CA LYS A 213 23.46 2.03 19.60
C LYS A 213 22.59 0.87 20.08
N VAL A 214 21.93 0.18 19.15
CA VAL A 214 21.09 -0.98 19.47
C VAL A 214 21.93 -2.14 20.01
N PHE A 215 23.14 -2.33 19.49
CA PHE A 215 24.07 -3.36 19.96
C PHE A 215 24.52 -3.11 21.40
N GLU A 216 24.82 -1.85 21.77
CA GLU A 216 25.16 -1.51 23.15
C GLU A 216 23.99 -1.74 24.11
N ASP A 217 22.77 -1.35 23.72
CA ASP A 217 21.55 -1.66 24.49
C ASP A 217 21.38 -3.18 24.69
N TRP A 218 21.59 -3.96 23.62
CA TRP A 218 21.55 -5.41 23.67
C TRP A 218 22.65 -6.00 24.56
N LYS A 219 23.87 -5.43 24.53
CA LYS A 219 25.00 -5.87 25.35
C LYS A 219 24.70 -5.71 26.83
N VAL A 220 24.13 -4.56 27.23
CA VAL A 220 23.69 -4.33 28.62
C VAL A 220 22.62 -5.35 29.01
N TRP A 221 21.59 -5.55 28.17
CA TRP A 221 20.56 -6.55 28.43
C TRP A 221 21.13 -7.96 28.57
N ALA A 222 22.01 -8.39 27.65
CA ALA A 222 22.61 -9.71 27.65
C ALA A 222 23.44 -9.97 28.91
N LYS A 223 24.21 -8.98 29.37
CA LYS A 223 24.96 -9.05 30.64
C LYS A 223 24.00 -9.28 31.82
N THR A 224 22.92 -8.50 31.91
CA THR A 224 21.94 -8.67 33.00
C THR A 224 21.26 -10.04 32.95
N GLN A 225 20.93 -10.53 31.75
CA GLN A 225 20.29 -11.82 31.58
C GLN A 225 21.24 -12.98 31.92
N ALA A 226 22.52 -12.87 31.55
CA ALA A 226 23.55 -13.83 31.92
C ALA A 226 23.70 -13.91 33.45
N GLN A 227 23.78 -12.76 34.13
CA GLN A 227 23.82 -12.70 35.60
C GLN A 227 22.60 -13.37 36.24
N ILE A 228 21.40 -13.13 35.72
CA ILE A 228 20.17 -13.78 36.22
C ILE A 228 20.22 -15.30 36.02
N LEU A 229 20.72 -15.77 34.88
CA LEU A 229 20.86 -17.19 34.60
C LEU A 229 21.89 -17.85 35.53
N ASP A 230 23.04 -17.22 35.75
CA ASP A 230 24.06 -17.69 36.68
C ASP A 230 23.53 -17.75 38.12
N GLN A 231 22.84 -16.70 38.57
CA GLN A 231 22.18 -16.69 39.89
C GLN A 231 21.17 -17.82 40.04
N ARG A 232 20.35 -18.05 39.00
CA ARG A 232 19.37 -19.14 39.00
C ARG A 232 20.03 -20.51 39.03
N GLN A 233 21.13 -20.70 38.29
CA GLN A 233 21.90 -21.94 38.31
C GLN A 233 22.53 -22.17 39.69
N ALA A 234 23.14 -21.15 40.28
CA ALA A 234 23.68 -21.21 41.63
C ALA A 234 22.61 -21.56 42.69
N ALA A 235 21.41 -20.98 42.57
CA ALA A 235 20.27 -21.30 43.44
C ALA A 235 19.75 -22.73 43.24
N PHE A 236 19.81 -23.28 42.02
CA PHE A 236 19.37 -24.65 41.72
C PHE A 236 20.38 -25.71 42.17
N VAL A 237 21.69 -25.44 42.03
CA VAL A 237 22.75 -26.38 42.41
C VAL A 237 22.93 -26.44 43.93
N GLY A 238 22.49 -25.42 44.67
CA GLY A 238 22.71 -25.31 46.11
C GLY A 238 24.19 -25.08 46.39
N ALA A 239 24.53 -23.86 46.82
CA ALA A 239 25.91 -23.36 46.88
C ALA A 239 26.91 -24.38 47.48
N PRO A 240 27.93 -24.85 46.72
CA PRO A 240 29.24 -25.06 47.33
C PRO A 240 29.81 -23.67 47.63
N GLU A 241 30.29 -23.47 48.85
CA GLU A 241 30.99 -22.25 49.23
C GLU A 241 32.07 -21.86 48.19
N VAL A 242 32.22 -20.55 48.00
CA VAL A 242 33.26 -19.87 47.21
C VAL A 242 32.99 -19.75 45.71
N ALA A 243 32.22 -18.73 45.35
CA ALA A 243 32.35 -18.06 44.06
C ALA A 243 32.59 -16.56 44.33
N ILE A 244 33.87 -16.21 44.44
CA ILE A 244 34.34 -14.82 44.41
C ILE A 244 33.97 -14.28 43.02
N PRO A 245 33.28 -13.14 42.88
CA PRO A 245 33.03 -12.56 41.57
C PRO A 245 34.38 -12.19 40.94
N ALA A 246 34.63 -12.68 39.72
CA ALA A 246 35.79 -12.25 38.96
C ALA A 246 35.71 -10.73 38.76
N ASP A 247 36.78 -10.07 39.16
CA ASP A 247 36.93 -8.62 39.25
C ASP A 247 37.01 -8.01 37.84
N ASP A 248 35.85 -7.67 37.26
CA ASP A 248 35.71 -7.04 35.93
C ASP A 248 36.20 -5.57 35.90
N SER A 249 36.71 -5.05 37.02
CA SER A 249 37.30 -3.71 37.13
C SER A 249 38.51 -3.50 36.19
N ARG A 250 39.22 -4.58 35.80
CA ARG A 250 40.36 -4.50 34.88
C ARG A 250 39.98 -4.22 33.42
N VAL A 251 38.79 -4.59 32.97
CA VAL A 251 38.39 -4.35 31.57
C VAL A 251 37.97 -2.89 31.37
N SER A 252 37.29 -2.29 32.37
CA SER A 252 36.94 -0.87 32.36
C SER A 252 38.16 0.08 32.42
N ALA A 253 39.25 -0.35 33.05
CA ALA A 253 40.48 0.43 33.11
C ALA A 253 41.23 0.44 31.77
N ILE A 254 41.13 -0.63 30.98
CA ILE A 254 41.79 -0.72 29.66
C ILE A 254 41.01 0.11 28.62
N GLU A 255 39.67 0.13 28.67
CA GLU A 255 38.87 0.97 27.77
C GLU A 255 39.07 2.47 28.06
N ALA A 256 39.24 2.86 29.33
CA ALA A 256 39.50 4.25 29.71
C ALA A 256 40.90 4.77 29.30
N GLU A 257 41.93 3.91 29.27
CA GLU A 257 43.26 4.32 28.77
C GLU A 257 43.32 4.39 27.24
N VAL A 258 42.56 3.55 26.53
CA VAL A 258 42.50 3.59 25.05
C VAL A 258 41.74 4.82 24.54
N GLU A 259 40.77 5.34 25.30
CA GLU A 259 40.01 6.54 24.93
C GLU A 259 40.81 7.84 25.14
N VAL A 260 41.81 7.85 26.03
CA VAL A 260 42.69 9.02 26.29
C VAL A 260 43.82 9.13 25.26
N ASP A 261 44.26 8.03 24.67
CA ASP A 261 45.33 8.00 23.65
C ASP A 261 44.82 8.17 22.20
N ALA A 262 43.50 8.27 22.00
CA ALA A 262 42.87 8.34 20.67
C ALA A 262 42.46 9.76 20.22
N GLU A 263 42.75 10.80 21.00
CA GLU A 263 42.56 12.20 20.59
C GLU A 263 43.86 12.83 20.03
N PRO A 264 43.89 13.16 18.72
CA PRO A 264 44.61 14.32 18.19
C PRO A 264 43.68 15.50 17.85
#